data_AF-A0A1H3ZGQ0-F1
#
_entry.id   AF-A0A1H3ZGQ0-F1
#
_cell.length_a   1.000
_cell.length_b   1.000
_cell.length_c   1.000
_cell.angle_alpha   90.00
_cell.angle_beta   90.00
_cell.angle_gamma   90.00
#
_symmetry.space_group_name_H-M   'P 1'
#
loop_
_entity.id
_entity.type
_entity.pdbx_description
1 polymer ?
#
loop_
_entity_poly.entity_id
_entity_poly.type
_entity_poly.pdbx_seq_one_letter_code
_entity_poly.pdbx_strand_id
1 'polypeptide(L)'
;MKKALKIGVLVMVLVYISGLGYTYYSNNKFDQQFEFYDSDKNGVIDGDEITRESKLFLNQTASRKTTNQAVIILIPIAVFFGVVSFGMTILFSKMKNINDNEIHYGQ
;
A
#
# COMPACT_ATOMS: atom_id res chain seq x y z
N MET A 1 -12.85 23.18 -8.18
CA MET A 1 -12.24 22.82 -6.86
C MET A 1 -12.95 21.70 -6.11
N LYS A 2 -14.27 21.79 -5.81
CA LYS A 2 -14.99 20.74 -5.04
C LYS A 2 -14.84 19.31 -5.61
N LYS A 3 -14.88 19.13 -6.93
CA LYS A 3 -14.68 17.83 -7.59
C LYS A 3 -13.25 17.28 -7.38
N ALA A 4 -12.24 18.12 -7.54
CA ALA A 4 -10.84 17.72 -7.34
C ALA A 4 -10.57 17.28 -5.90
N LEU A 5 -11.09 18.03 -4.93
CA LEU A 5 -10.95 17.67 -3.51
C LEU A 5 -11.61 16.32 -3.20
N LYS A 6 -12.82 16.07 -3.73
CA LYS A 6 -13.50 14.78 -3.59
C LYS A 6 -12.66 13.62 -4.16
N ILE A 7 -12.07 13.80 -5.34
CA ILE A 7 -11.22 12.78 -5.97
C ILE A 7 -9.96 12.54 -5.12
N GLY A 8 -9.29 13.59 -4.64
CA GLY A 8 -8.10 13.45 -3.80
C GLY A 8 -8.39 12.68 -2.50
N VAL A 9 -9.48 13.02 -1.80
CA VAL A 9 -9.90 12.30 -0.58
C VAL A 9 -10.25 10.84 -0.88
N LEU A 10 -10.96 10.58 -1.98
CA LEU A 10 -11.35 9.23 -2.37
C LEU A 10 -10.11 8.37 -2.68
N VAL A 11 -9.14 8.89 -3.42
CA VAL A 11 -7.88 8.18 -3.70
C VAL A 11 -7.10 7.92 -2.42
N MET A 12 -7.01 8.90 -1.51
CA MET A 12 -6.37 8.72 -0.21
C MET A 12 -7.00 7.55 0.57
N VAL A 13 -8.32 7.51 0.67
CA VAL A 13 -9.04 6.44 1.39
C VAL A 13 -8.81 5.07 0.72
N LEU A 14 -8.89 5.01 -0.61
CA LEU A 14 -8.64 3.75 -1.34
C LEU A 14 -7.23 3.23 -1.12
N VAL A 15 -6.21 4.08 -1.28
CA VAL A 15 -4.80 3.69 -1.07
C VAL A 15 -4.57 3.21 0.35
N TYR A 16 -5.16 3.90 1.33
CA TYR A 16 -5.05 3.52 2.73
C TYR A 16 -5.68 2.15 3.03
N ILE A 17 -6.93 1.93 2.61
CA ILE A 17 -7.64 0.67 2.84
C ILE A 17 -6.95 -0.49 2.09
N SER A 18 -6.55 -0.29 0.84
CA SER A 18 -5.83 -1.31 0.08
C SER A 18 -4.48 -1.66 0.70
N GLY A 19 -3.73 -0.67 1.19
CA GLY A 19 -2.46 -0.90 1.88
C GLY A 19 -2.63 -1.66 3.19
N LEU A 20 -3.67 -1.34 3.97
CA LEU A 20 -4.02 -2.09 5.18
C LEU A 20 -4.42 -3.53 4.86
N GLY A 21 -5.29 -3.72 3.87
CA GLY A 21 -5.72 -5.05 3.42
C GLY A 21 -4.54 -5.90 2.96
N TYR A 22 -3.63 -5.32 2.17
CA TYR A 22 -2.40 -5.99 1.75
C TYR A 22 -1.52 -6.38 2.94
N THR A 23 -1.33 -5.47 3.90
CA THR A 23 -0.50 -5.76 5.07
C THR A 23 -1.10 -6.87 5.92
N TYR A 24 -2.42 -6.83 6.15
CA TYR A 24 -3.14 -7.87 6.87
C TYR A 24 -2.98 -9.24 6.19
N TYR A 25 -3.26 -9.31 4.89
CA TYR A 25 -3.09 -10.55 4.13
C TYR A 25 -1.65 -11.07 4.16
N SER A 26 -0.68 -10.17 3.98
CA SER A 26 0.73 -10.49 3.97
C SER A 26 1.21 -11.03 5.31
N ASN A 27 0.77 -10.46 6.43
CA ASN A 27 1.10 -10.94 7.77
C ASN A 27 0.44 -12.28 8.07
N ASN A 28 -0.84 -12.47 7.73
CA ASN A 28 -1.48 -13.76 7.90
C ASN A 28 -0.80 -14.88 7.09
N LYS A 29 -0.32 -14.59 5.88
CA LYS A 29 0.46 -15.55 5.08
C LYS A 29 1.81 -15.88 5.69
N PHE A 30 2.41 -14.92 6.37
CA PHE A 30 3.67 -15.12 7.06
C PHE A 30 3.50 -15.94 8.32
N ASP A 31 2.44 -15.70 9.10
CA ASP A 31 2.13 -16.52 10.28
C ASP A 31 1.91 -17.99 9.89
N GLN A 32 1.24 -18.25 8.76
CA GLN A 32 1.09 -19.60 8.19
C GLN A 32 2.43 -20.26 7.82
N GLN A 33 3.39 -19.47 7.30
CA GLN A 33 4.72 -19.98 6.97
C GLN A 33 5.59 -20.18 8.22
N PHE A 34 5.41 -19.32 9.22
CA PHE A 34 6.06 -19.46 10.52
C PHE A 34 5.62 -20.77 11.18
N GLU A 35 4.31 -21.02 11.26
CA GLU A 35 3.74 -22.28 11.79
C GLU A 35 4.16 -23.53 11.01
N PHE A 36 4.57 -23.39 9.75
CA PHE A 36 5.09 -24.51 8.96
C PHE A 36 6.53 -24.87 9.36
N TYR A 37 7.35 -23.89 9.74
CA TYR A 37 8.73 -24.11 10.14
C TYR A 37 8.88 -24.37 11.64
N ASP A 38 8.05 -23.74 12.48
CA ASP A 38 7.93 -23.99 13.94
C ASP A 38 7.08 -25.26 14.18
N SER A 39 7.71 -26.42 13.98
CA SER A 39 7.06 -27.73 14.00
C SER A 39 6.65 -28.15 15.41
N ASP A 40 7.44 -27.76 16.42
CA ASP A 40 7.17 -28.04 17.82
C ASP A 40 6.23 -27.01 18.48
N LYS A 41 5.95 -25.92 17.77
CA LYS A 41 5.03 -24.83 18.15
C LYS A 41 5.47 -24.11 19.43
N ASN A 42 6.78 -24.02 19.64
CA ASN A 42 7.34 -23.32 20.79
C ASN A 42 7.42 -21.79 20.56
N GLY A 43 7.10 -21.32 19.35
CA GLY A 43 7.12 -19.91 18.97
C GLY A 43 8.50 -19.41 18.51
N VAL A 44 9.46 -20.31 18.29
CA VAL A 44 10.84 -20.03 17.89
C VAL A 44 11.33 -21.10 16.93
N ILE A 45 11.77 -20.68 15.74
CA ILE A 45 12.41 -21.60 14.78
C ILE A 45 13.88 -21.76 15.18
N ASP A 46 14.23 -22.87 15.84
CA ASP A 46 15.58 -23.15 16.30
C ASP A 46 16.04 -24.62 16.12
N GLY A 47 17.30 -24.89 16.50
CA GLY A 47 17.85 -26.26 16.54
C GLY A 47 17.63 -27.06 15.26
N ASP A 48 16.81 -28.11 15.39
CA ASP A 48 16.51 -29.09 14.34
C ASP A 48 15.54 -28.55 13.26
N GLU A 49 14.87 -27.43 13.53
CA GLU A 49 13.97 -26.74 12.60
C GLU A 49 14.71 -25.83 11.63
N ILE A 50 15.97 -25.50 11.95
CA ILE A 50 16.84 -24.64 11.14
C ILE A 50 17.29 -25.39 9.87
N THR A 51 16.47 -25.27 8.84
CA THR A 51 16.81 -25.63 7.45
C THR A 51 17.35 -24.43 6.66
N ARG A 52 17.91 -24.67 5.47
CA ARG A 52 18.33 -23.58 4.56
C ARG A 52 17.16 -22.64 4.20
N GLU A 53 15.96 -23.18 4.06
CA GLU A 53 14.76 -22.42 3.72
C GLU A 53 14.26 -21.58 4.90
N SER A 54 14.23 -22.16 6.10
CA SER A 54 13.85 -21.42 7.33
C SER A 54 14.79 -20.23 7.61
N LYS A 55 16.10 -20.37 7.35
CA LYS A 55 17.05 -19.24 7.47
C LYS A 55 16.75 -18.11 6.50
N LEU A 56 16.36 -18.44 5.26
CA LEU A 56 15.95 -17.42 4.28
C LEU A 56 14.66 -16.72 4.73
N PHE A 57 13.71 -17.47 5.28
CA PHE A 57 12.49 -16.94 5.86
C PHE A 57 12.74 -16.02 7.08
N LEU A 58 13.59 -16.43 8.02
CA LEU A 58 13.99 -15.63 9.19
C LEU A 58 14.68 -14.32 8.79
N ASN A 59 15.54 -14.34 7.77
CA ASN A 59 16.16 -13.12 7.24
C ASN A 59 15.12 -12.14 6.65
N GLN A 60 14.07 -12.65 6.02
CA GLN A 60 12.95 -11.82 5.52
C GLN A 60 12.09 -11.26 6.68
N THR A 61 12.00 -12.00 7.78
CA THR A 61 11.28 -11.63 8.99
C THR A 61 11.85 -10.36 9.62
N ALA A 62 13.18 -10.24 9.70
CA ALA A 62 13.86 -9.09 10.30
C ALA A 62 13.52 -7.76 9.61
N SER A 63 13.14 -7.80 8.33
CA SER A 63 12.78 -6.61 7.54
C SER A 63 11.27 -6.33 7.50
N ARG A 64 10.43 -7.22 8.06
CA ARG A 64 8.97 -7.11 7.99
C ARG A 64 8.43 -6.10 9.00
N LYS A 65 7.40 -5.37 8.58
CA LYS A 65 6.64 -4.46 9.44
C LYS A 65 5.32 -5.12 9.83
N THR A 66 4.95 -4.97 11.10
CA THR A 66 3.66 -5.47 11.60
C THR A 66 2.51 -4.63 11.08
N THR A 67 1.29 -5.20 11.11
CA THR A 67 0.07 -4.47 10.72
C THR A 67 -0.10 -3.17 11.52
N ASN A 68 0.24 -3.20 12.81
CA ASN A 68 0.17 -2.03 13.70
C ASN A 68 1.12 -0.91 13.27
N GLN A 69 2.34 -1.26 12.83
CA GLN A 69 3.27 -0.27 12.29
C GLN A 69 2.81 0.26 10.93
N ALA A 70 2.22 -0.60 10.09
CA ALA A 70 1.73 -0.22 8.78
C ALA A 70 0.59 0.79 8.85
N VAL A 71 -0.31 0.71 9.84
CA VAL A 71 -1.37 1.72 10.10
C VAL A 71 -0.79 3.13 10.13
N ILE A 72 0.30 3.33 10.86
CA ILE A 72 0.93 4.65 11.02
C ILE A 72 1.67 5.07 9.74
N ILE A 73 2.40 4.14 9.12
CA ILE A 73 3.24 4.42 7.94
C ILE A 73 2.40 4.67 6.68
N LEU A 74 1.22 4.07 6.57
CA LEU A 74 0.32 4.25 5.42
C LEU A 74 -0.33 5.63 5.39
N ILE A 75 -0.47 6.32 6.53
CA ILE A 75 -1.07 7.67 6.59
C ILE A 75 -0.35 8.66 5.67
N PRO A 76 0.97 8.92 5.82
CA PRO A 76 1.66 9.86 4.94
C PRO A 76 1.67 9.43 3.47
N ILE A 77 1.74 8.12 3.20
CA ILE A 77 1.69 7.57 1.83
C ILE A 77 0.33 7.86 1.19
N ALA A 78 -0.77 7.58 1.90
CA ALA A 78 -2.11 7.81 1.41
C ALA A 78 -2.38 9.30 1.15
N VAL A 79 -1.93 10.18 2.06
CA VAL A 79 -2.02 11.64 1.89
C VAL A 79 -1.27 12.09 0.64
N PHE A 80 -0.06 11.58 0.41
CA PHE A 80 0.73 11.92 -0.79
C PHE A 80 -0.04 11.59 -2.08
N PHE A 81 -0.58 10.37 -2.20
CA PHE A 81 -1.38 9.99 -3.37
C PHE A 81 -2.67 10.82 -3.52
N GLY A 82 -3.29 11.21 -2.40
CA GLY A 82 -4.44 12.12 -2.41
C GLY A 82 -4.09 13.51 -2.95
N VAL A 83 -2.96 14.08 -2.55
CA VAL A 83 -2.48 15.39 -3.04
C VAL A 83 -2.10 15.34 -4.52
N VAL A 84 -1.39 14.30 -4.95
CA VAL A 84 -0.99 14.11 -6.36
C VAL A 84 -2.23 14.00 -7.25
N SER A 85 -3.20 13.16 -6.88
CA SER A 85 -4.44 12.99 -7.66
C SER A 85 -5.32 14.25 -7.67
N PHE A 86 -5.34 15.02 -6.58
CA PHE A 86 -5.96 16.34 -6.54
C PHE A 86 -5.34 17.29 -7.58
N GLY A 87 -4.00 17.42 -7.60
CA GLY A 87 -3.29 18.25 -8.55
C GLY A 87 -3.53 17.84 -10.01
N MET A 88 -3.44 16.53 -10.29
CA MET A 88 -3.72 15.97 -11.61
C MET A 88 -5.15 16.27 -12.08
N THR A 89 -6.14 16.19 -11.18
CA THR A 89 -7.53 16.52 -11.52
C THR A 89 -7.70 17.97 -11.96
N ILE A 90 -7.00 18.91 -11.31
CA ILE A 90 -7.03 20.32 -11.70
C ILE A 90 -6.39 20.52 -13.07
N LEU A 91 -5.23 19.92 -13.31
CA LEU A 91 -4.53 20.00 -14.58
C LEU A 91 -5.37 19.45 -15.73
N PHE A 92 -5.95 18.25 -15.57
CA PHE A 92 -6.84 17.67 -16.57
C PHE A 92 -8.09 18.52 -16.82
N SER A 93 -8.65 19.12 -15.78
CA SER A 93 -9.79 20.02 -15.93
C SER A 93 -9.43 21.28 -16.73
N LYS A 94 -8.21 21.82 -16.53
CA LYS A 94 -7.71 22.96 -17.31
C LYS A 94 -7.44 22.58 -18.76
N MET A 95 -6.73 21.48 -18.99
CA MET A 95 -6.43 21.01 -20.35
C MET A 95 -7.70 20.75 -21.16
N LYS A 96 -8.72 20.15 -20.53
CA LYS A 96 -10.02 19.96 -21.16
C LYS A 96 -10.68 21.30 -21.53
N ASN A 97 -10.66 22.28 -20.63
CA ASN A 97 -11.27 23.58 -20.88
C ASN A 97 -10.61 24.30 -22.08
N ILE A 98 -9.27 24.31 -22.13
CA ILE A 98 -8.51 24.86 -23.25
C ILE A 98 -8.88 24.13 -24.55
N ASN A 99 -8.90 22.80 -24.53
CA ASN A 99 -9.25 22.01 -25.71
C ASN A 99 -10.67 22.28 -26.22
N ASP A 100 -11.64 22.41 -25.31
CA ASP A 100 -13.05 22.55 -25.66
C ASP A 100 -13.41 23.98 -26.10
N ASN A 101 -12.69 25.01 -25.62
CA ASN A 101 -13.07 26.42 -25.80
C ASN A 101 -12.04 27.30 -26.53
N GLU A 102 -10.76 26.91 -26.55
CA GLU A 102 -9.67 27.75 -27.10
C GLU A 102 -9.01 27.12 -28.33
N ILE A 103 -9.09 25.80 -28.49
CA ILE A 103 -8.55 25.11 -29.67
C ILE A 103 -9.66 24.91 -30.70
N HIS A 104 -9.73 25.81 -31.67
CA HIS A 104 -10.55 25.61 -32.86
C HIS A 104 -9.81 24.72 -33.85
N TYR A 105 -10.15 23.43 -33.87
CA TYR A 105 -9.75 22.52 -34.94
C TYR A 105 -10.52 22.89 -36.23
N GLY A 106 -10.03 23.91 -36.94
CA GLY A 106 -10.40 24.29 -38.31
C GLY A 106 -11.88 24.14 -38.70
N GLN A 107 -12.63 25.24 -38.62
CA GLN A 107 -13.45 25.63 -39.77
C GLN A 107 -12.54 26.27 -40.81
#